data_AF-A0A536TWB1-F1
#
_entry.id   AF-A0A536TWB1-F1
#
_cell.length_a   1.000
_cell.length_b   1.000
_cell.length_c   1.000
_cell.angle_alpha   90.00
_cell.angle_beta   90.00
_cell.angle_gamma   90.00
#
_symmetry.space_group_name_H-M   'P 1'
#
loop_
_entity.id
_entity.type
_entity.pdbx_description
1 polymer ?
#
loop_
_entity_poly.entity_id
_entity_poly.type
_entity_poly.pdbx_seq_one_letter_code
_entity_poly.pdbx_strand_id
1 'polypeptide(L)'
;MTDHRYLEDLENLSAKAKDIAAQGRARAIEEYWPRIGLVCRESVGPAAFKVARDDEKLTGIARAIYPALPLPLRLFVGESDFITFCLTNRDRLLLLSEHASGTSDKRESDAGAG
;
A
#
# COMPACT_ATOMS: atom_id res chain seq x y z
N MET A 1 32.70 18.96 -29.40
CA MET A 1 32.18 19.94 -28.44
C MET A 1 30.76 19.51 -28.16
N THR A 2 30.53 18.75 -27.09
CA THR A 2 29.17 18.28 -26.76
C THR A 2 28.41 19.47 -26.24
N ASP A 3 27.34 19.84 -26.95
CA ASP A 3 26.58 21.06 -26.69
C ASP A 3 25.88 20.95 -25.32
N HIS A 4 26.05 21.95 -24.44
CA HIS A 4 25.50 21.94 -23.09
C HIS A 4 23.98 21.69 -23.08
N ARG A 5 23.29 22.15 -24.14
CA ARG A 5 21.86 21.96 -24.35
C ARG A 5 21.44 20.50 -24.50
N TYR A 6 22.30 19.66 -25.11
CA TYR A 6 22.01 18.23 -25.28
C TYR A 6 22.03 17.47 -23.95
N LEU A 7 22.93 17.83 -23.04
CA LEU A 7 22.99 17.22 -21.71
C LEU A 7 21.75 17.60 -20.87
N GLU A 8 21.31 18.85 -20.95
CA GLU A 8 20.09 19.33 -20.29
C GLU A 8 18.83 18.62 -20.84
N ASP A 9 18.72 18.46 -22.16
CA ASP A 9 17.62 17.73 -22.77
C ASP A 9 17.57 16.25 -22.33
N LEU A 10 18.73 15.59 -22.20
CA LEU A 10 18.83 14.22 -21.71
C LEU A 10 18.44 14.08 -20.23
N GLU A 11 18.85 15.03 -19.39
CA GLU A 11 18.48 15.05 -17.97
C GLU A 11 16.97 15.24 -17.80
N ASN A 12 16.38 16.17 -18.54
CA ASN A 12 14.95 16.42 -18.54
C ASN A 12 14.15 15.19 -19.02
N LEU A 13 14.62 14.51 -20.07
CA LEU A 13 13.99 13.29 -20.57
C LEU A 13 14.06 12.15 -19.53
N SER A 14 15.21 12.00 -18.88
CA SER A 14 15.41 11.01 -17.80
C SER A 14 14.48 11.28 -16.61
N ALA A 15 14.36 12.55 -16.18
CA ALA A 15 13.45 12.94 -15.11
C ALA A 15 11.99 12.64 -15.47
N LYS A 16 11.56 12.97 -16.70
CA LYS A 16 10.21 12.68 -17.19
C LYS A 16 9.93 11.18 -17.26
N ALA A 17 10.89 10.37 -17.72
CA ALA A 17 10.74 8.92 -17.76
C ALA A 17 10.58 8.32 -16.35
N LYS A 18 11.34 8.83 -15.36
CA LYS A 18 11.21 8.41 -13.96
C LYS A 18 9.83 8.75 -13.38
N ASP A 19 9.32 9.94 -13.68
CA ASP A 19 7.99 10.38 -13.24
C ASP A 19 6.87 9.51 -13.83
N ILE A 20 6.92 9.23 -15.14
CA ILE A 20 5.97 8.31 -15.80
C ILE A 20 6.01 6.92 -15.15
N ALA A 21 7.21 6.41 -14.86
CA ALA A 21 7.36 5.11 -14.21
C ALA A 21 6.78 5.13 -12.78
N ALA A 22 6.99 6.20 -12.01
CA ALA A 22 6.43 6.36 -10.67
C ALA A 22 4.89 6.42 -10.71
N GLN A 23 4.31 7.17 -11.64
CA GLN A 23 2.87 7.23 -11.85
C GLN A 23 2.30 5.86 -12.26
N GLY A 24 3.00 5.14 -13.14
CA GLY A 24 2.62 3.78 -13.52
C GLY A 24 2.55 2.83 -12.32
N ARG A 25 3.59 2.84 -11.47
CA ARG A 25 3.62 2.03 -10.24
C ARG A 25 2.49 2.39 -9.29
N ALA A 26 2.24 3.69 -9.07
CA ALA A 26 1.13 4.13 -8.23
C ALA A 26 -0.22 3.61 -8.74
N ARG A 27 -0.50 3.73 -10.06
CA ARG A 27 -1.73 3.20 -10.67
C ARG A 27 -1.89 1.70 -10.50
N ALA A 28 -0.80 0.94 -10.66
CA ALA A 28 -0.82 -0.49 -10.43
C ALA A 28 -1.16 -0.82 -8.97
N ILE A 29 -0.57 -0.12 -8.00
CA ILE A 29 -0.92 -0.32 -6.58
C ILE A 29 -2.40 0.01 -6.33
N GLU A 30 -2.94 1.05 -6.95
CA GLU A 30 -4.35 1.42 -6.82
C GLU A 30 -5.30 0.38 -7.41
N GLU A 31 -4.98 -0.18 -8.57
CA GLU A 31 -5.78 -1.26 -9.18
C GLU A 31 -5.84 -2.49 -8.29
N TYR A 32 -4.73 -2.81 -7.63
CA TYR A 32 -4.65 -3.96 -6.71
C TYR A 32 -5.08 -3.62 -5.28
N TRP A 33 -5.46 -2.38 -4.98
CA TRP A 33 -5.75 -1.90 -3.62
C TRP A 33 -6.76 -2.77 -2.85
N PRO A 34 -7.89 -3.22 -3.44
CA PRO A 34 -8.83 -4.10 -2.73
C PRO A 34 -8.19 -5.43 -2.33
N ARG A 35 -7.33 -6.00 -3.18
CA ARG A 35 -6.62 -7.26 -2.90
C ARG A 35 -5.54 -7.06 -1.85
N ILE A 36 -4.83 -5.94 -1.89
CA ILE A 36 -3.86 -5.55 -0.85
C ILE A 36 -4.57 -5.51 0.50
N GLY A 37 -5.73 -4.86 0.60
CA GLY A 37 -6.51 -4.81 1.84
C GLY A 37 -6.86 -6.19 2.40
N LEU A 38 -7.24 -7.14 1.55
CA LEU A 38 -7.51 -8.53 1.94
C LEU A 38 -6.24 -9.22 2.48
N VAL A 39 -5.14 -9.12 1.75
CA VAL A 39 -3.85 -9.70 2.16
C VAL A 39 -3.38 -9.11 3.48
N CYS A 40 -3.49 -7.79 3.68
CA CYS A 40 -3.16 -7.15 4.94
C CYS A 40 -3.99 -7.73 6.10
N ARG A 41 -5.30 -7.88 5.90
CA ARG A 41 -6.20 -8.45 6.91
C ARG A 41 -5.82 -9.87 7.28
N GLU A 42 -5.53 -10.71 6.29
CA GLU A 42 -5.17 -12.11 6.49
C GLU A 42 -3.78 -12.29 7.09
N SER A 43 -2.82 -11.45 6.69
CA SER A 43 -1.41 -11.62 7.06
C SER A 43 -1.05 -11.05 8.42
N VAL A 44 -1.58 -9.86 8.76
CA VAL A 44 -1.18 -9.13 9.99
C VAL A 44 -2.35 -8.85 10.94
N GLY A 45 -3.59 -9.11 10.50
CA GLY A 45 -4.79 -8.90 11.30
C GLY A 45 -5.13 -7.43 11.55
N PRO A 46 -6.34 -7.15 12.08
CA PRO A 46 -6.82 -5.79 12.33
C PRO A 46 -6.00 -5.04 13.41
N ALA A 47 -5.31 -5.77 14.29
CA ALA A 47 -4.49 -5.18 15.35
C ALA A 47 -3.22 -4.50 14.84
N ALA A 48 -2.63 -4.99 13.75
CA ALA A 48 -1.41 -4.41 13.17
C ALA A 48 -1.64 -2.98 12.66
N PHE A 49 -2.86 -2.66 12.21
CA PHE A 49 -3.18 -1.31 11.76
C PHE A 49 -3.26 -0.29 12.89
N LYS A 50 -3.51 -0.72 14.14
CA LYS A 50 -3.48 0.19 15.30
C LYS A 50 -2.07 0.76 15.54
N VAL A 51 -1.04 0.02 15.12
CA VAL A 51 0.36 0.43 15.25
C VAL A 51 0.93 1.04 13.99
N ALA A 52 0.17 1.10 12.89
CA ALA A 52 0.57 1.70 11.61
C ALA A 52 0.72 3.24 11.63
N ARG A 53 0.45 3.88 12.78
CA ARG A 53 0.75 5.32 12.99
C ARG A 53 2.25 5.59 13.12
N ASP A 54 3.03 4.57 13.43
CA ASP A 54 4.48 4.63 13.57
C ASP A 54 5.16 4.15 12.28
N ASP A 55 6.11 4.94 11.77
CA ASP A 55 6.80 4.71 10.50
C ASP A 55 7.60 3.40 10.49
N GLU A 56 8.28 3.05 11.59
CA GLU A 56 9.05 1.83 11.71
C GLU A 56 8.13 0.61 11.72
N LYS A 57 7.03 0.71 12.47
CA LYS A 57 6.03 -0.37 12.55
C LYS A 57 5.29 -0.55 11.22
N LEU A 58 4.91 0.54 10.56
CA LEU A 58 4.29 0.49 9.24
C LEU A 58 5.25 -0.09 8.19
N THR A 59 6.54 0.25 8.27
CA THR A 59 7.57 -0.37 7.44
C THR A 59 7.65 -1.87 7.68
N GLY A 60 7.67 -2.31 8.94
CA GLY A 60 7.68 -3.74 9.28
C GLY A 60 6.45 -4.49 8.75
N ILE A 61 5.27 -3.88 8.86
CA ILE A 61 4.02 -4.43 8.33
C ILE A 61 4.07 -4.53 6.80
N ALA A 62 4.49 -3.47 6.10
CA ALA A 62 4.60 -3.46 4.65
C ALA A 62 5.58 -4.53 4.15
N ARG A 63 6.71 -4.72 4.83
CA ARG A 63 7.68 -5.80 4.55
C ARG A 63 7.07 -7.19 4.73
N ALA A 64 6.30 -7.40 5.80
CA ALA A 64 5.66 -8.69 6.06
C ALA A 64 4.60 -9.04 5.01
N ILE A 65 3.91 -8.02 4.47
CA ILE A 65 2.83 -8.19 3.49
C ILE A 65 3.35 -8.34 2.07
N TYR A 66 4.48 -7.69 1.73
CA TYR A 66 5.02 -7.66 0.37
C TYR A 66 5.15 -9.05 -0.28
N PRO A 67 5.64 -10.11 0.40
CA PRO A 67 5.72 -11.45 -0.16
C PRO A 67 4.35 -12.05 -0.54
N ALA A 68 3.28 -11.67 0.18
CA ALA A 68 1.93 -12.17 0.00
C ALA A 68 1.12 -11.37 -1.04
N LEU A 69 1.69 -10.30 -1.61
CA LEU A 69 1.06 -9.54 -2.67
C LEU A 69 0.92 -10.37 -3.96
N PRO A 70 -0.10 -10.08 -4.79
CA PRO A 70 -0.25 -10.69 -6.10
C PRO A 70 1.01 -10.57 -6.94
N LEU A 71 1.44 -11.67 -7.57
CA LEU A 71 2.68 -11.74 -8.33
C LEU A 71 2.85 -10.61 -9.38
N PRO A 72 1.82 -10.23 -10.17
CA PRO A 72 1.96 -9.15 -11.14
C PRO A 72 2.35 -7.81 -10.49
N LEU A 73 1.82 -7.52 -9.30
CA LEU A 73 2.14 -6.31 -8.56
C LEU A 73 3.61 -6.31 -8.11
N ARG A 74 4.10 -7.44 -7.59
CA ARG A 74 5.51 -7.55 -7.13
C ARG A 74 6.52 -7.46 -8.26
N LEU A 75 6.15 -7.88 -9.48
CA LEU A 75 7.03 -7.75 -10.65
C LEU A 75 7.15 -6.29 -11.12
N PHE A 76 6.10 -5.50 -10.90
CA PHE A 76 6.03 -4.12 -11.38
C PHE A 76 6.42 -3.09 -10.31
N VAL A 77 6.25 -3.45 -9.03
CA VAL A 77 6.51 -2.60 -7.87
C VAL A 77 7.48 -3.34 -6.96
N GLY A 78 8.70 -2.80 -6.85
CA GLY A 78 9.69 -3.30 -5.91
C GLY A 78 9.27 -3.09 -4.46
N GLU A 79 9.83 -3.87 -3.55
CA GLU A 79 9.53 -3.78 -2.11
C GLU A 79 9.71 -2.36 -1.57
N SER A 80 10.81 -1.69 -1.94
CA SER A 80 11.08 -0.31 -1.52
C SER A 80 9.99 0.66 -1.99
N ASP A 81 9.57 0.57 -3.25
CA ASP A 81 8.52 1.43 -3.80
C ASP A 81 7.18 1.19 -3.09
N PHE A 82 6.87 -0.08 -2.79
CA PHE A 82 5.67 -0.44 -2.04
C PHE A 82 5.68 0.12 -0.62
N ILE A 83 6.79 -0.02 0.11
CA ILE A 83 6.95 0.55 1.45
C ILE A 83 6.78 2.07 1.42
N THR A 84 7.47 2.76 0.49
CA THR A 84 7.32 4.21 0.32
C THR A 84 5.87 4.57 0.04
N PHE A 85 5.19 3.85 -0.85
CA PHE A 85 3.78 4.08 -1.12
C PHE A 85 2.91 3.92 0.13
N CYS A 86 3.13 2.87 0.93
CA CYS A 86 2.41 2.65 2.19
C CYS A 86 2.64 3.78 3.19
N LEU A 87 3.86 4.27 3.33
CA LEU A 87 4.20 5.38 4.22
C LEU A 87 3.54 6.69 3.75
N THR A 88 3.60 6.99 2.45
CA THR A 88 2.98 8.19 1.85
C THR A 88 1.45 8.16 1.92
N ASN A 89 0.85 6.97 1.84
CA ASN A 89 -0.61 6.77 1.84
C ASN A 89 -1.12 6.17 3.16
N ARG A 90 -0.43 6.43 4.28
CA ARG A 90 -0.75 5.87 5.60
C ARG A 90 -2.22 6.00 5.97
N ASP A 91 -2.82 7.15 5.75
CA ASP A 91 -4.22 7.40 6.11
C ASP A 91 -5.18 6.47 5.36
N ARG A 92 -4.90 6.17 4.09
CA ARG A 92 -5.69 5.20 3.30
C ARG A 92 -5.56 3.78 3.83
N LEU A 93 -4.38 3.40 4.36
CA LEU A 93 -4.19 2.11 5.01
C LEU A 93 -4.92 2.03 6.36
N LEU A 94 -4.93 3.12 7.13
CA LEU A 94 -5.66 3.17 8.40
C LEU A 94 -7.18 3.07 8.18
N LEU A 95 -7.72 3.70 7.14
CA LEU A 95 -9.14 3.61 6.79
C LEU A 95 -9.60 2.19 6.43
N LEU A 96 -8.71 1.37 5.83
CA LEU A 96 -8.99 -0.06 5.57
C LEU A 96 -9.18 -0.85 6.89
N SER A 97 -8.53 -0.41 7.97
CA SER A 97 -8.65 -1.05 9.28
C SER A 97 -9.92 -0.67 10.02
N GLU A 98 -10.37 0.58 9.88
CA GLU A 98 -11.59 1.08 10.54
C GLU A 98 -12.83 0.42 9.94
N HIS A 99 -12.85 0.24 8.61
CA HIS A 99 -13.91 -0.53 7.94
C HIS A 99 -13.92 -2.02 8.34
N ALA A 100 -12.76 -2.59 8.69
CA ALA A 100 -12.66 -3.96 9.17
C ALA A 100 -13.18 -4.13 10.61
N SER A 101 -13.23 -3.06 11.40
CA SER A 101 -13.70 -3.10 12.79
C SER A 101 -15.24 -2.96 12.92
N GLY A 102 -15.96 -2.71 11.82
CA GLY A 102 -17.40 -2.42 11.81
C GLY A 102 -18.35 -3.63 11.69
N THR A 103 -17.88 -4.88 11.80
CA THR A 103 -18.74 -6.08 11.64
C THR A 103 -18.55 -7.09 12.77
N SER A 104 -18.83 -6.69 14.00
CA SER A 104 -19.21 -7.63 15.08
C SER A 104 -19.96 -6.88 16.17
N ASP A 105 -21.13 -6.33 15.83
CA ASP A 105 -22.12 -6.00 16.85
C ASP A 105 -23.52 -6.34 16.32
N LYS A 106 -23.83 -7.63 16.34
CA LYS A 106 -25.20 -8.06 16.59
C LYS A 106 -25.13 -9.32 17.44
N ARG A 107 -24.98 -9.09 18.75
CA ARG A 107 -25.39 -10.07 19.76
C ARG A 107 -26.87 -10.34 19.53
N GLU A 108 -27.20 -11.55 19.13
CA GLU A 108 -28.53 -12.11 19.34
C GLU A 108 -28.46 -12.87 20.66
N SER A 109 -28.57 -12.10 21.73
CA SER A 109 -28.93 -12.59 23.05
C SER A 109 -30.25 -11.94 23.39
N ASP A 110 -31.35 -12.53 22.94
CA ASP A 110 -32.58 -12.61 23.72
C ASP A 110 -33.58 -13.60 23.10
N ALA A 111 -34.02 -14.58 23.89
CA ALA A 111 -35.37 -15.14 23.93
C ALA A 111 -35.36 -16.39 24.83
N GLY A 112 -35.18 -16.16 26.13
CA GLY A 112 -35.89 -16.98 27.10
C GLY A 112 -37.36 -16.58 27.06
N ALA A 113 -38.25 -17.52 26.74
CA ALA A 113 -39.68 -17.40 26.96
C ALA A 113 -40.29 -18.81 27.07
N GLY A 114 -40.91 -19.10 28.22
CA GLY A 114 -41.81 -20.24 28.42
C GLY A 114 -41.38 -21.17 29.55
#